data_AF-K9UEK3-F1
#
_entry.id   AF-K9UEK3-F1
#
_cell.length_a   1.000
_cell.length_b   1.000
_cell.length_c   1.000
_cell.angle_alpha   90.00
_cell.angle_beta   90.00
_cell.angle_gamma   90.00
#
_symmetry.space_group_name_H-M   'P 1'
#
loop_
_entity.id
_entity.type
_entity.pdbx_description
1 polymer ?
#
loop_
_entity_poly.entity_id
_entity_poly.type
_entity_poly.pdbx_seq_one_letter_code
_entity_poly.pdbx_strand_id
1 'polypeptide(L)'
;MSDCGCQFEAKNKAQRKVLRILFAANAAMFIVGITAGTLARSTALVADSLDMLTDAAVFGISLYVIGKSQAKKIRAAFLSGLFQTILASFVLVDVVK
;
A
#
# COMPACT_ATOMS: atom_id res chain seq x y z
N MET A 1 3.26 -43.35 -4.64
CA MET A 1 3.06 -42.34 -3.57
C MET A 1 3.86 -41.11 -3.93
N SER A 2 3.32 -40.23 -4.77
CA SER A 2 4.07 -39.09 -5.30
C SER A 2 3.11 -38.04 -5.84
N ASP A 3 2.31 -37.50 -4.94
CA ASP A 3 1.59 -36.25 -5.18
C ASP A 3 1.56 -35.47 -3.85
N CYS A 4 2.58 -34.66 -3.58
CA CYS A 4 2.51 -33.69 -2.49
C CYS A 4 3.64 -32.65 -2.61
N GLY A 5 3.36 -31.48 -3.18
CA GLY A 5 4.22 -30.30 -3.00
C GLY A 5 4.34 -29.37 -4.21
N CYS A 6 4.49 -29.91 -5.43
CA CYS A 6 4.77 -29.10 -6.61
C CYS A 6 3.64 -28.11 -6.96
N GLN A 7 2.37 -28.50 -6.79
CA GLN A 7 1.23 -27.61 -7.10
C GLN A 7 1.09 -26.43 -6.14
N PHE A 8 1.29 -26.63 -4.83
CA PHE A 8 1.11 -25.59 -3.81
C PHE A 8 2.23 -24.54 -3.90
N GLU A 9 3.46 -24.98 -4.20
CA GLU A 9 4.61 -24.07 -4.36
C GLU A 9 4.53 -23.26 -5.67
N ALA A 10 4.06 -23.86 -6.76
CA ALA A 10 3.84 -23.17 -8.04
C ALA A 10 2.76 -22.09 -7.92
N LYS A 11 1.63 -22.36 -7.24
CA LYS A 11 0.58 -21.37 -6.96
C LYS A 11 1.11 -20.20 -6.13
N ASN A 12 1.88 -20.47 -5.07
CA ASN A 12 2.48 -19.41 -4.25
C ASN A 12 3.46 -18.54 -5.04
N LYS A 13 4.30 -19.13 -5.91
CA LYS A 13 5.23 -18.37 -6.77
C LYS A 13 4.47 -17.47 -7.76
N ALA A 14 3.41 -17.97 -8.38
CA ALA A 14 2.58 -17.20 -9.30
C ALA A 14 1.84 -16.05 -8.60
N GLN A 15 1.14 -16.32 -7.47
CA GLN A 15 0.47 -15.27 -6.69
C GLN A 15 1.44 -14.22 -6.18
N ARG A 16 2.61 -14.62 -5.68
CA ARG A 16 3.63 -13.68 -5.20
C ARG A 16 4.14 -12.77 -6.31
N LYS A 17 4.21 -13.25 -7.55
CA LYS A 17 4.62 -12.44 -8.71
C LYS A 17 3.58 -11.37 -9.01
N VAL A 18 2.30 -11.74 -9.09
CA VAL A 18 1.18 -10.81 -9.33
C VAL A 18 1.11 -9.75 -8.23
N LEU A 19 1.20 -10.18 -6.98
CA LEU A 19 1.07 -9.31 -5.83
C LEU A 19 2.26 -8.34 -5.68
N ARG A 20 3.46 -8.75 -6.15
CA ARG A 20 4.63 -7.86 -6.24
C ARG A 20 4.45 -6.80 -7.31
N ILE A 21 3.83 -7.16 -8.44
CA ILE A 21 3.49 -6.21 -9.52
C ILE A 21 2.47 -5.20 -9.01
N LEU A 22 1.38 -5.66 -8.36
CA LEU A 22 0.35 -4.80 -7.79
C LEU A 22 0.91 -3.85 -6.72
N PHE A 23 1.77 -4.35 -5.84
CA PHE A 23 2.49 -3.53 -4.86
C PHE A 23 3.33 -2.44 -5.54
N ALA A 24 4.15 -2.82 -6.51
CA ALA A 24 5.04 -1.88 -7.19
C ALA A 24 4.27 -0.83 -8.00
N ALA A 25 3.17 -1.22 -8.66
CA ALA A 25 2.33 -0.31 -9.43
C ALA A 25 1.66 0.74 -8.53
N ASN A 26 1.04 0.31 -7.43
CA ASN A 26 0.39 1.22 -6.47
C ASN A 26 1.40 2.14 -5.78
N ALA A 27 2.56 1.61 -5.38
CA ALA A 27 3.62 2.43 -4.79
C ALA A 27 4.17 3.47 -5.79
N ALA A 28 4.35 3.10 -7.06
CA ALA A 28 4.83 4.01 -8.10
C ALA A 28 3.80 5.13 -8.38
N MET A 29 2.52 4.78 -8.52
CA MET A 29 1.47 5.78 -8.74
C MET A 29 1.28 6.69 -7.52
N PHE A 30 1.46 6.21 -6.28
CA PHE A 30 1.50 7.08 -5.11
C PHE A 30 2.59 8.15 -5.22
N ILE A 31 3.84 7.77 -5.56
CA ILE A 31 4.95 8.74 -5.68
C ILE A 31 4.66 9.75 -6.80
N VAL A 32 4.16 9.29 -7.94
CA VAL A 32 3.79 10.17 -9.06
C VAL A 32 2.65 11.10 -8.64
N GLY A 33 1.60 10.56 -8.03
CA GLY A 33 0.40 11.30 -7.63
C GLY A 33 0.66 12.33 -6.54
N ILE A 34 1.50 12.03 -5.55
CA ILE A 34 1.85 13.00 -4.51
C ILE A 34 2.78 14.09 -5.04
N THR A 35 3.71 13.74 -5.93
CA THR A 35 4.59 14.71 -6.60
C THR A 35 3.77 15.62 -7.50
N ALA A 36 2.94 15.05 -8.39
CA ALA A 36 2.07 15.81 -9.28
C ALA A 36 1.01 16.61 -8.51
N GLY A 37 0.44 16.06 -7.45
CA GLY A 37 -0.58 16.73 -6.62
C GLY A 37 -0.02 17.92 -5.85
N THR A 38 1.20 17.82 -5.33
CA THR A 38 1.89 18.96 -4.70
C THR A 38 2.29 20.04 -5.71
N LEU A 39 2.81 19.64 -6.88
CA LEU A 39 3.10 20.57 -7.99
C LEU A 39 1.85 21.28 -8.52
N ALA A 40 0.74 20.56 -8.67
CA ALA A 40 -0.52 21.08 -9.16
C ALA A 40 -1.37 21.78 -8.08
N ARG A 41 -0.92 21.79 -6.81
CA ARG A 41 -1.68 22.26 -5.64
C ARG A 41 -3.10 21.68 -5.58
N SER A 42 -3.25 20.42 -6.01
CA SER A 42 -4.56 19.76 -6.12
C SER A 42 -4.76 18.79 -4.95
N THR A 43 -5.60 19.17 -4.01
CA THR A 43 -5.98 18.33 -2.87
C THR A 43 -6.65 17.03 -3.31
N ALA A 44 -7.42 17.06 -4.41
CA ALA A 44 -8.06 15.87 -4.98
C ALA A 44 -7.04 14.85 -5.50
N LEU A 45 -5.97 15.32 -6.17
CA LEU A 45 -4.93 14.45 -6.71
C LEU A 45 -4.03 13.88 -5.60
N VAL A 46 -3.79 14.66 -4.55
CA VAL A 46 -3.08 14.17 -3.34
C VAL A 46 -3.92 13.11 -2.63
N ALA A 47 -5.24 13.30 -2.50
CA ALA A 47 -6.14 12.33 -1.89
C ALA A 47 -6.19 11.00 -2.68
N ASP A 48 -6.30 11.06 -4.01
CA ASP A 48 -6.28 9.86 -4.89
C ASP A 48 -4.97 9.06 -4.74
N SER A 49 -3.83 9.76 -4.67
CA SER A 49 -2.53 9.12 -4.46
C SER A 49 -2.43 8.41 -3.09
N LEU A 50 -3.12 8.93 -2.07
CA LEU A 50 -3.17 8.39 -0.71
C LEU A 50 -3.94 7.06 -0.65
N ASP A 51 -4.98 6.90 -1.47
CA ASP A 51 -5.66 5.62 -1.63
C ASP A 51 -4.73 4.56 -2.23
N MET A 52 -3.91 4.93 -3.22
CA MET A 52 -2.90 4.03 -3.80
C MET A 52 -1.79 3.64 -2.79
N LEU A 53 -1.46 4.51 -1.84
CA LEU A 53 -0.56 4.15 -0.72
C LEU A 53 -1.19 3.06 0.17
N THR A 54 -2.50 3.15 0.41
CA THR A 54 -3.25 2.17 1.20
C THR A 54 -3.27 0.82 0.51
N ASP A 55 -3.51 0.78 -0.81
CA ASP A 55 -3.45 -0.44 -1.61
C ASP A 55 -2.04 -1.04 -1.63
N ALA A 56 -1.00 -0.22 -1.79
CA ALA A 56 0.39 -0.67 -1.69
C ALA A 56 0.68 -1.29 -0.32
N ALA A 57 0.19 -0.71 0.78
CA ALA A 57 0.36 -1.30 2.11
C ALA A 57 -0.33 -2.68 2.20
N VAL A 58 -1.58 -2.80 1.73
CA VAL A 58 -2.33 -4.07 1.74
C VAL A 58 -1.63 -5.14 0.89
N PHE A 59 -1.14 -4.80 -0.31
CA PHE A 59 -0.39 -5.74 -1.15
C PHE A 59 0.96 -6.12 -0.53
N GLY A 60 1.66 -5.17 0.10
CA GLY A 60 2.91 -5.44 0.81
C GLY A 60 2.70 -6.41 1.99
N ILE A 61 1.62 -6.24 2.75
CA ILE A 61 1.21 -7.16 3.82
C ILE A 61 0.87 -8.53 3.24
N SER A 62 0.07 -8.57 2.18
CA SER A 62 -0.33 -9.82 1.52
C SER A 62 0.90 -10.58 0.97
N LEU A 63 1.88 -9.88 0.39
CA LEU A 63 3.13 -10.44 -0.13
C LEU A 63 4.03 -11.03 0.96
N TYR A 64 3.86 -10.51 2.16
CA TYR A 64 4.60 -10.90 3.34
C TYR A 64 3.98 -12.12 4.03
N VAL A 65 2.64 -12.18 4.06
CA VAL A 65 1.87 -13.30 4.61
C VAL A 65 1.90 -14.52 3.67
N ILE A 66 2.10 -14.33 2.36
CA ILE A 66 2.29 -15.41 1.38
C ILE A 66 3.67 -16.09 1.64
N GLY A 67 3.70 -16.99 2.64
CA GLY A 67 4.84 -17.86 2.96
C GLY A 67 5.32 -17.88 4.42
N LYS A 68 5.05 -16.88 5.28
CA LYS A 68 5.36 -16.88 6.74
C LYS A 68 4.47 -15.92 7.55
N SER A 69 4.26 -16.21 8.85
CA SER A 69 3.41 -15.50 9.83
C SER A 69 3.99 -14.15 10.28
N GLN A 70 3.21 -13.04 10.17
CA GLN A 70 3.77 -11.69 10.12
C GLN A 70 2.98 -10.53 10.77
N ALA A 71 2.98 -10.44 12.11
CA ALA A 71 2.16 -9.47 12.83
C ALA A 71 2.79 -8.09 13.14
N LYS A 72 4.14 -7.93 13.17
CA LYS A 72 4.76 -6.73 13.80
C LYS A 72 5.00 -5.52 12.89
N LYS A 73 5.07 -5.68 11.56
CA LYS A 73 5.37 -4.57 10.63
C LYS A 73 4.14 -3.77 10.18
N ILE A 74 2.95 -4.37 10.30
CA ILE A 74 1.65 -3.75 9.98
C ILE A 74 1.40 -2.53 10.87
N ARG A 75 1.80 -2.58 12.14
CA ARG A 75 1.66 -1.45 13.07
C ARG A 75 2.46 -0.22 12.64
N ALA A 76 3.63 -0.37 12.04
CA ALA A 76 4.43 0.78 11.61
C ALA A 76 3.80 1.51 10.41
N ALA A 77 3.25 0.75 9.46
CA ALA A 77 2.49 1.29 8.33
C ALA A 77 1.17 1.93 8.78
N PHE A 78 0.45 1.28 9.70
CA PHE A 78 -0.80 1.82 10.24
C PHE A 78 -0.60 3.08 11.08
N LEU A 79 0.49 3.15 11.85
CA LEU A 79 0.85 4.34 12.63
C LEU A 79 1.22 5.50 11.69
N SER A 80 1.92 5.23 10.59
CA SER A 80 2.23 6.23 9.58
C SER A 80 0.97 6.74 8.89
N GLY A 81 0.03 5.85 8.54
CA GLY A 81 -1.28 6.21 8.02
C GLY A 81 -2.08 7.07 8.99
N LEU A 82 -2.09 6.71 10.28
CA LEU A 82 -2.80 7.48 11.32
C LEU A 82 -2.23 8.89 11.51
N PHE A 83 -0.90 9.04 11.51
CA PHE A 83 -0.25 10.36 11.55
C PHE A 83 -0.63 11.21 10.34
N GLN A 84 -0.73 10.59 9.17
CA GLN A 84 -1.09 11.27 7.93
C GLN A 84 -2.57 11.68 7.92
N THR A 85 -3.47 10.88 8.52
CA THR A 85 -4.87 11.25 8.71
C THR A 85 -5.02 12.44 9.66
N ILE A 86 -4.28 12.46 10.76
CA ILE A 86 -4.30 13.56 11.74
C ILE A 86 -3.83 14.87 11.11
N LEU A 87 -2.72 14.84 10.35
CA LEU A 87 -2.21 16.03 9.67
C LEU A 87 -3.18 16.53 8.60
N ALA A 88 -3.81 15.64 7.83
CA ALA A 88 -4.81 16.01 6.84
C ALA A 88 -6.05 16.67 7.49
N SER A 89 -6.55 16.11 8.60
CA SER A 89 -7.65 16.71 9.36
C SER A 89 -7.29 18.08 9.93
N PHE A 90 -6.06 18.27 10.40
CA PHE A 90 -5.59 19.56 10.91
C PHE A 90 -5.61 20.65 9.83
N VAL A 91 -5.07 20.35 8.63
CA VAL A 91 -5.07 21.28 7.48
C VAL A 91 -6.48 21.62 7.02
N LEU A 92 -7.40 20.64 7.00
CA LEU A 92 -8.80 20.88 6.66
C LEU A 92 -9.49 21.86 7.62
N VAL A 93 -9.22 21.73 8.92
CA VAL A 93 -9.77 22.65 9.94
C VAL A 93 -9.18 24.06 9.77
N ASP A 94 -7.90 24.17 9.41
CA ASP A 94 -7.23 25.45 9.18
C ASP A 94 -7.79 26.19 7.96
N VAL A 95 -8.12 25.47 6.88
CA VAL A 95 -8.70 26.04 5.65
C VAL A 95 -10.16 26.47 5.80
N VAL A 96 -10.92 25.81 6.69
CA VAL A 96 -12.34 26.14 6.93
C VAL A 96 -12.51 27.30 7.93
N LYS A 97 -11.43 27.71 8.60
CA LYS A 97 -11.41 28.84 9.53
C LYS A 97 -11.15 30.16 8.79
#